data_AF-A0AAJ3JP02-F1
#
_entry.id   AF-A0AAJ3JP02-F1
#
_cell.length_a   1.000
_cell.length_b   1.000
_cell.length_c   1.000
_cell.angle_alpha   90.00
_cell.angle_beta   90.00
_cell.angle_gamma   90.00
#
_symmetry.space_group_name_H-M   'P 1'
#
loop_
_entity.id
_entity.type
_entity.pdbx_description
1 polymer ?
#
loop_
_entity_poly.entity_id
_entity_poly.type
_entity_poly.pdbx_seq_one_letter_code
_entity_poly.pdbx_strand_id
1 'polypeptide(L)'
;MRIIALSTLRIFWESHSAYSDARTPLVELYRHMEKANYPTPQALKAQLRTASILKGGRVVLNVGGNKYRVIMAIDYARQLGFIRFVGTHAQYDQINAETV
;
A
#
# COMPACT_ATOMS: atom_id res chain seq x y z
N MET A 1 -9.15 -1.19 -9.82
CA MET A 1 -9.20 -2.20 -8.74
C MET A 1 -10.06 -1.69 -7.59
N ARG A 2 -10.93 -2.50 -6.98
CA ARG A 2 -11.68 -2.06 -5.78
C ARG A 2 -10.79 -2.17 -4.54
N ILE A 3 -10.59 -1.06 -3.83
CA ILE A 3 -9.75 -1.02 -2.63
C ILE A 3 -10.60 -1.05 -1.36
N ILE A 4 -10.23 -1.92 -0.43
CA ILE A 4 -10.88 -2.16 0.84
C ILE A 4 -9.98 -1.64 1.97
N ALA A 5 -10.62 -1.21 3.07
CA ALA A 5 -9.97 -0.65 4.26
C ALA A 5 -9.23 0.67 4.00
N LEU A 6 -9.81 1.55 3.16
CA LEU A 6 -9.29 2.91 2.95
C LEU A 6 -9.20 3.73 4.25
N SER A 7 -10.08 3.46 5.21
CA SER A 7 -10.04 4.07 6.54
C SER A 7 -8.70 3.87 7.25
N THR A 8 -7.98 2.77 6.98
CA THR A 8 -6.65 2.51 7.55
C THR A 8 -5.64 3.59 7.16
N LEU A 9 -5.68 4.08 5.91
CA LEU A 9 -4.80 5.18 5.50
C LEU A 9 -5.18 6.47 6.22
N ARG A 10 -6.49 6.73 6.31
CA ARG A 10 -7.02 7.95 6.95
C ARG A 10 -6.65 8.03 8.43
N ILE A 11 -6.89 6.96 9.16
CA ILE A 11 -6.55 6.85 10.57
C ILE A 11 -5.06 7.10 10.78
N PHE A 12 -4.18 6.62 9.88
CA PHE A 12 -2.75 6.83 10.02
C PHE A 12 -2.33 8.31 9.92
N TRP A 13 -2.69 9.03 8.86
CA TRP A 13 -2.28 10.44 8.73
C TRP A 13 -3.00 11.37 9.72
N GLU A 14 -4.13 10.94 10.30
CA GLU A 14 -4.84 11.65 11.38
C GLU A 14 -4.33 11.28 12.77
N SER A 15 -3.62 10.16 12.94
CA SER A 15 -3.19 9.66 14.25
C SER A 15 -2.18 10.56 14.96
N HIS A 16 -1.34 11.28 14.19
CA HIS A 16 -0.34 12.19 14.73
C HIS A 16 -0.01 13.29 13.72
N SER A 17 0.18 14.52 14.20
CA SER A 17 0.64 15.67 13.40
C SER A 17 1.91 15.39 12.56
N ALA A 18 2.81 14.55 13.05
CA ALA A 18 4.04 14.14 12.35
C ALA A 18 3.79 13.30 11.08
N TYR A 19 2.57 12.79 10.88
CA TYR A 19 2.17 12.02 9.70
C TYR A 19 1.22 12.79 8.77
N SER A 20 0.98 14.07 9.03
CA SER A 20 0.08 14.90 8.22
C SER A 20 0.54 15.02 6.76
N ASP A 21 1.85 14.97 6.51
CA ASP A 21 2.45 14.96 5.17
C ASP A 21 2.24 13.63 4.42
N ALA A 22 1.79 12.57 5.10
CA ALA A 22 1.44 11.30 4.46
C ALA A 22 0.12 11.36 3.67
N ARG A 23 -0.76 12.33 3.97
CA ARG A 23 -2.10 12.41 3.37
C ARG A 23 -2.07 12.44 1.85
N THR A 24 -1.36 13.41 1.27
CA THR A 24 -1.29 13.61 -0.19
C THR A 24 -0.77 12.35 -0.91
N PRO A 25 0.41 11.81 -0.58
CA PRO A 25 0.94 10.66 -1.32
C PRO A 25 0.15 9.36 -1.07
N LEU A 26 -0.51 9.19 0.08
CA LEU A 26 -1.39 8.05 0.33
C LEU A 26 -2.70 8.14 -0.49
N VAL A 27 -3.26 9.34 -0.64
CA VAL A 27 -4.43 9.58 -1.50
C VAL A 27 -4.08 9.38 -2.98
N GLU A 28 -2.89 9.80 -3.41
CA GLU A 28 -2.41 9.57 -4.77
C GLU A 28 -2.25 8.08 -5.06
N LEU A 29 -1.62 7.33 -4.14
CA LEU A 29 -1.52 5.87 -4.26
C LEU A 29 -2.91 5.23 -4.36
N TYR A 30 -3.85 5.63 -3.50
CA TYR A 30 -5.23 5.13 -3.56
C TYR A 30 -5.85 5.37 -4.94
N ARG A 31 -5.81 6.61 -5.44
CA ARG A 31 -6.39 6.97 -6.75
C ARG A 31 -5.73 6.22 -7.91
N HIS A 32 -4.42 5.99 -7.82
CA HIS A 32 -3.69 5.16 -8.78
C HIS A 32 -4.24 3.73 -8.77
N MET A 33 -4.26 3.10 -7.59
CA MET A 33 -4.66 1.70 -7.46
C MET A 33 -6.14 1.49 -7.81
N GLU A 34 -7.01 2.45 -7.48
CA GLU A 34 -8.43 2.43 -7.83
C GLU A 34 -8.64 2.34 -9.34
N LYS A 35 -7.84 3.07 -10.13
CA LYS A 35 -7.92 3.08 -11.60
C LYS A 35 -7.10 1.96 -12.26
N ALA A 36 -6.18 1.35 -11.53
CA ALA A 36 -5.32 0.31 -12.07
C ALA A 36 -6.07 -1.01 -12.31
N ASN A 37 -5.62 -1.73 -13.33
CA ASN A 37 -5.99 -3.12 -13.60
C ASN A 37 -4.71 -3.94 -13.77
N TYR A 38 -4.32 -4.67 -12.74
CA TYR A 38 -3.11 -5.49 -12.77
C TYR A 38 -3.51 -6.96 -12.82
N PRO A 39 -3.34 -7.65 -13.96
CA PRO A 39 -3.72 -9.07 -14.06
C PRO A 39 -2.75 -9.98 -13.28
N THR A 40 -1.52 -9.53 -13.03
CA THR A 40 -0.49 -10.31 -12.34
C THR A 40 0.39 -9.42 -11.44
N PRO A 41 1.07 -10.01 -10.43
CA PRO A 41 2.07 -9.29 -9.65
C PRO A 41 3.20 -8.70 -10.51
N GLN A 42 3.57 -9.37 -11.60
CA GLN A 42 4.59 -8.92 -12.53
C GLN A 42 4.14 -7.67 -13.30
N ALA A 43 2.87 -7.60 -13.72
CA ALA A 43 2.31 -6.41 -14.36
C ALA A 43 2.34 -5.20 -13.41
N LEU A 44 1.99 -5.42 -12.13
CA LEU A 44 2.11 -4.40 -11.10
C LEU A 44 3.57 -3.94 -10.94
N LYS A 45 4.51 -4.88 -10.77
CA LYS A 45 5.95 -4.59 -10.59
C LYS A 45 6.57 -3.87 -11.78
N ALA A 46 6.11 -4.16 -13.01
CA ALA A 46 6.59 -3.49 -14.22
C ALA A 46 6.27 -1.98 -14.21
N GLN A 47 5.08 -1.61 -13.73
CA GLN A 47 4.65 -0.22 -13.61
C GLN A 47 5.17 0.44 -12.33
N LEU A 48 5.07 -0.25 -11.19
CA LEU A 48 5.52 0.20 -9.87
C LEU A 48 6.85 -0.47 -9.52
N ARG A 49 7.92 -0.01 -10.16
CA ARG A 49 9.26 -0.65 -10.09
C ARG A 49 9.82 -0.76 -8.67
N THR A 50 9.42 0.14 -7.77
CA THR A 50 9.84 0.14 -6.36
C THR A 50 9.01 -0.79 -5.47
N ALA A 51 7.92 -1.37 -5.98
CA ALA A 51 7.06 -2.25 -5.21
C ALA A 51 7.75 -3.59 -4.92
N SER A 52 7.62 -4.13 -3.71
CA SER A 52 8.12 -5.47 -3.39
C SER A 52 6.97 -6.46 -3.40
N ILE A 53 7.06 -7.49 -4.25
CA ILE A 53 6.08 -8.58 -4.29
C ILE A 53 6.47 -9.61 -3.24
N LEU A 54 5.54 -9.95 -2.36
CA LEU A 54 5.70 -10.94 -1.31
C LEU A 54 4.80 -12.16 -1.59
N LYS A 55 4.94 -13.19 -0.76
CA LYS A 55 4.08 -14.37 -0.79
C LYS A 55 2.62 -13.99 -0.46
N GLY A 56 1.68 -14.87 -0.85
CA GLY A 56 0.26 -14.70 -0.54
C GLY A 56 -0.41 -13.50 -1.22
N GLY A 57 0.12 -13.05 -2.37
CA GLY A 57 -0.46 -11.94 -3.13
C GLY A 57 -0.24 -10.57 -2.48
N ARG A 58 0.70 -10.46 -1.54
CA ARG A 58 1.01 -9.20 -0.84
C ARG A 58 2.00 -8.36 -1.64
N VAL A 59 1.85 -7.05 -1.54
CA VAL A 59 2.76 -6.07 -2.12
C VAL A 59 3.09 -4.99 -1.10
N VAL A 60 4.37 -4.64 -1.00
CA VAL A 60 4.86 -3.48 -0.24
C VAL A 60 5.08 -2.34 -1.21
N LEU A 61 4.49 -1.18 -0.90
CA LEU A 61 4.55 0.01 -1.71
C LEU A 61 5.29 1.12 -0.94
N ASN A 62 6.27 1.74 -1.59
CA ASN A 62 7.01 2.87 -1.02
C ASN A 62 6.27 4.16 -1.36
N VAL A 63 5.93 4.96 -0.34
CA VAL A 63 5.05 6.15 -0.50
C VAL A 63 5.71 7.39 0.09
N GLY A 64 5.44 8.56 -0.51
CA GLY A 64 5.89 9.86 0.01
C GLY A 64 7.41 10.03 0.01
N GLY A 65 8.08 9.71 -1.10
CA GLY A 65 9.54 9.80 -1.18
C GLY A 65 10.24 8.77 -0.28
N ASN A 66 9.72 7.55 -0.24
CA ASN A 66 10.25 6.43 0.56
C ASN A 66 10.02 6.53 2.08
N LYS A 67 9.38 7.60 2.58
CA LYS A 67 9.08 7.80 4.01
C LYS A 67 8.14 6.77 4.62
N TYR A 68 7.17 6.31 3.83
CA TYR A 68 6.12 5.39 4.29
C TYR A 68 6.11 4.08 3.52
N ARG A 69 5.51 3.06 4.14
CA ARG A 69 5.23 1.75 3.58
C ARG A 69 3.74 1.48 3.66
N VAL A 70 3.16 1.00 2.56
CA VAL A 70 1.81 0.45 2.54
C VAL A 70 1.91 -1.01 2.15
N ILE A 71 1.31 -1.88 2.95
CA ILE A 71 1.16 -3.30 2.60
C ILE A 71 -0.27 -3.49 2.10
N MET A 72 -0.38 -3.99 0.87
CA MET A 72 -1.66 -4.34 0.26
C MET A 72 -1.66 -5.83 -0.08
N ALA A 73 -2.70 -6.55 0.32
CA ALA A 73 -2.99 -7.87 -0.21
C ALA A 73 -3.87 -7.71 -1.45
N ILE A 74 -3.46 -8.28 -2.58
CA ILE A 74 -4.16 -8.14 -3.86
C ILE A 74 -4.67 -9.50 -4.33
N ASP A 75 -5.97 -9.59 -4.54
CA ASP A 75 -6.59 -10.63 -5.35
C ASP A 75 -6.58 -10.15 -6.81
N TYR A 76 -5.58 -10.60 -7.56
CA TYR A 76 -5.38 -10.21 -8.96
C TYR A 76 -6.48 -10.75 -9.89
N ALA A 77 -7.13 -11.87 -9.54
CA ALA A 77 -8.21 -12.40 -10.36
C ALA A 77 -9.49 -11.55 -10.20
N ARG A 78 -9.80 -11.14 -8.97
CA ARG A 78 -11.01 -10.35 -8.66
C ARG A 78 -10.80 -8.84 -8.74
N GLN A 79 -9.57 -8.39 -8.99
CA GLN A 79 -9.19 -6.97 -8.92
C GLN A 79 -9.63 -6.31 -7.61
N LEU A 80 -9.30 -6.97 -6.49
CA LEU A 80 -9.52 -6.46 -5.13
C LEU A 80 -8.18 -6.20 -4.44
N GLY A 81 -8.03 -5.01 -3.85
CA GLY A 81 -6.88 -4.68 -3.00
C GLY A 81 -7.34 -4.45 -1.56
N PHE A 82 -6.67 -5.03 -0.58
CA PHE A 82 -6.95 -4.83 0.84
C PHE A 82 -5.74 -4.21 1.52
N ILE A 83 -5.93 -3.05 2.14
CA ILE A 83 -4.86 -2.37 2.89
C ILE A 83 -4.67 -3.07 4.23
N ARG A 84 -3.52 -3.72 4.41
CA ARG A 84 -3.16 -4.46 5.64
C ARG A 84 -2.41 -3.61 6.63
N PHE A 85 -1.59 -2.68 6.14
CA PHE A 85 -0.72 -1.85 6.97
C PHE A 85 -0.37 -0.55 6.26
N VAL A 86 -0.18 0.50 7.05
CA VAL A 86 0.50 1.75 6.66
C VAL A 86 1.36 2.21 7.83
N GLY A 87 2.57 2.68 7.56
CA GLY A 87 3.47 3.16 8.59
C GLY A 87 4.77 3.76 8.04
N THR A 88 5.60 4.29 8.93
CA THR A 88 6.98 4.70 8.60
C THR A 88 7.85 3.47 8.29
N HIS A 89 9.05 3.71 7.78
CA HIS A 89 10.05 2.64 7.64
C HIS A 89 10.32 1.92 8.97
N ALA A 90 10.51 2.68 10.05
CA ALA A 90 10.78 2.11 11.36
C ALA A 90 9.61 1.26 11.87
N GLN A 91 8.36 1.69 11.68
CA GLN A 91 7.19 0.90 12.05
C GLN A 91 7.05 -0.37 11.21
N TYR A 92 7.39 -0.28 9.92
CA TYR A 92 7.41 -1.43 9.02
C TYR A 92 8.45 -2.47 9.45
N ASP A 93 9.63 -2.05 9.89
CA ASP A 93 10.69 -2.95 10.35
C ASP A 93 10.32 -3.76 11.61
N GLN A 94 9.33 -3.28 12.37
CA GLN A 94 8.83 -3.96 13.58
C GLN A 94 7.75 -5.01 13.29
N ILE A 95 7.32 -5.17 12.03
CA ILE A 95 6.25 -6.11 11.69
C ILE A 95 6.69 -7.11 10.63
N ASN A 96 6.02 -8.27 10.59
CA ASN A 96 6.22 -9.23 9.52
C ASN A 96 5.23 -8.96 8.37
N ALA A 97 5.75 -8.42 7.28
CA ALA A 97 4.94 -8.04 6.12
C ALA A 97 4.16 -9.19 5.48
N GLU A 98 4.59 -10.45 5.66
CA GLU A 98 3.89 -11.64 5.15
C GLU A 98 2.68 -12.03 6.00
N THR A 99 2.59 -11.57 7.26
CA THR A 99 1.56 -12.03 8.21
C THR A 99 0.58 -10.96 8.68
N VAL A 100 0.91 -9.66 8.62
CA VAL A 100 0.03 -8.57 9.10
C VAL A 100 -1.29 -8.40 8.35
#